data_AF-A0A432MES0-F1
#
_entry.id   AF-A0A432MES0-F1
#
_cell.length_a   1.000
_cell.length_b   1.000
_cell.length_c   1.000
_cell.angle_alpha   90.00
_cell.angle_beta   90.00
_cell.angle_gamma   90.00
#
_symmetry.space_group_name_H-M   'P 1'
#
loop_
_entity.id
_entity.type
_entity.pdbx_description
1 polymer ?
#
loop_
_entity_poly.entity_id
_entity_poly.type
_entity_poly.pdbx_seq_one_letter_code
_entity_poly.pdbx_strand_id
1 'polypeptide(L)'
;MRRASSRPPRPGRPGLALVAVLAHLTLIFMAWSLANRQCASTIGLEEAIERRQSRQAGSLSALALGVALLETGTPDPAKLSGSPPTYKCFVEVIVDGAVTPYTLTFVELDPSVSSSPPTSRWSVSAAPYDAEEDIGIEGPITSF
;
A
#
# COMPACT_ATOMS: atom_id res chain seq x y z
N MET A 1 -56.65 -68.38 -12.38
CA MET A 1 -57.31 -67.10 -12.06
C MET A 1 -56.25 -66.07 -11.68
N ARG A 2 -55.94 -65.10 -12.55
CA ARG A 2 -55.05 -63.96 -12.24
C ARG A 2 -55.89 -62.69 -12.21
N ARG A 3 -55.99 -62.03 -11.06
CA ARG A 3 -56.64 -60.70 -10.94
C ARG A 3 -55.65 -59.64 -11.40
N ALA A 4 -56.00 -58.93 -12.48
CA ALA A 4 -55.31 -57.72 -12.89
C ALA A 4 -55.61 -56.61 -11.86
N SER A 5 -54.57 -56.15 -11.17
CA SER A 5 -54.64 -54.98 -10.28
C SER A 5 -54.46 -53.73 -11.15
N SER A 6 -55.55 -53.06 -11.51
CA SER A 6 -55.52 -51.74 -12.13
C SER A 6 -55.31 -50.69 -11.04
N ARG A 7 -54.08 -50.17 -10.91
CA ARG A 7 -53.83 -48.98 -10.08
C ARG A 7 -54.39 -47.73 -10.79
N PRO A 8 -55.07 -46.83 -10.07
CA PRO A 8 -55.54 -45.58 -10.65
C PRO A 8 -54.36 -44.66 -11.03
N PRO A 9 -54.47 -43.88 -12.12
CA PRO A 9 -53.45 -42.92 -12.51
C PRO A 9 -53.39 -41.80 -11.46
N ARG A 10 -52.18 -41.53 -10.94
CA ARG A 10 -51.96 -40.40 -10.03
C ARG A 10 -52.04 -39.11 -10.85
N PRO A 11 -52.81 -38.10 -10.43
CA PRO A 11 -52.79 -36.80 -11.09
C PRO A 11 -51.42 -36.17 -10.87
N GLY A 12 -50.65 -35.99 -11.95
CA GLY A 12 -49.43 -35.20 -11.92
C GLY A 12 -49.79 -33.76 -11.53
N ARG A 13 -49.05 -33.16 -10.60
CA ARG A 13 -49.17 -31.75 -10.23
C ARG A 13 -48.11 -30.96 -11.01
N PRO A 14 -48.40 -30.51 -12.26
CA PRO A 14 -47.40 -29.84 -13.11
C PRO A 14 -46.89 -28.50 -12.54
N GLY A 15 -47.58 -27.91 -11.56
CA GLY A 15 -47.21 -26.62 -10.97
C GLY A 15 -45.96 -26.65 -10.08
N LEU A 16 -45.64 -27.78 -9.43
CA LEU A 16 -44.51 -27.82 -8.48
C LEU A 16 -43.14 -27.87 -9.19
N ALA A 17 -43.07 -28.50 -10.36
CA ALA A 17 -41.84 -28.58 -11.14
C ALA A 17 -41.39 -27.19 -11.62
N LEU A 18 -42.34 -26.35 -12.05
CA LEU A 18 -42.05 -24.99 -12.50
C LEU A 18 -41.53 -24.10 -11.35
N VAL A 19 -42.12 -24.21 -10.16
CA VAL A 19 -41.66 -23.47 -8.98
C VAL A 19 -40.25 -23.92 -8.57
N ALA A 20 -39.97 -25.23 -8.61
CA ALA A 20 -38.64 -25.75 -8.31
C ALA A 20 -37.58 -25.25 -9.31
N VAL A 21 -37.89 -25.21 -10.60
CA VAL A 21 -36.98 -24.69 -11.63
C VAL A 21 -36.74 -23.19 -11.46
N LEU A 22 -37.77 -22.40 -11.19
CA LEU A 22 -37.62 -20.97 -10.92
C LEU A 22 -36.76 -20.71 -9.68
N ALA A 23 -37.00 -21.45 -8.59
CA ALA A 23 -36.18 -21.34 -7.39
C ALA A 23 -34.72 -21.75 -7.64
N HIS A 24 -34.49 -22.75 -8.47
CA HIS A 24 -33.13 -23.15 -8.84
C HIS A 24 -32.42 -22.07 -9.66
N LEU A 25 -33.11 -21.47 -10.63
CA LEU A 25 -32.57 -20.39 -11.45
C LEU A 25 -32.25 -19.14 -10.62
N THR A 26 -33.09 -18.77 -9.66
CA THR A 26 -32.80 -17.62 -8.78
C THR A 26 -31.60 -17.89 -7.88
N LEU A 27 -31.43 -19.11 -7.36
CA LEU A 27 -30.25 -19.49 -6.59
C LEU A 27 -28.97 -19.45 -7.42
N ILE A 28 -29.01 -19.98 -8.65
CA ILE A 28 -27.87 -19.89 -9.58
C ILE A 28 -27.52 -18.42 -9.85
N PHE A 29 -28.53 -17.57 -10.11
CA PHE A 29 -28.30 -16.16 -10.39
C PHE A 29 -27.72 -15.41 -9.19
N MET A 30 -28.20 -15.69 -7.98
CA MET A 30 -27.63 -15.12 -6.76
C MET A 30 -26.19 -15.57 -6.53
N ALA A 31 -25.88 -16.86 -6.69
CA ALA A 31 -24.52 -17.37 -6.56
C ALA A 31 -23.58 -16.73 -7.59
N TRP A 32 -24.03 -16.59 -8.83
CA TRP A 32 -23.26 -15.95 -9.90
C TRP A 32 -23.03 -14.45 -9.64
N SER A 33 -24.05 -13.73 -9.18
CA SER A 33 -23.93 -12.32 -8.77
C SER A 33 -22.94 -12.13 -7.62
N LEU A 34 -22.97 -13.02 -6.62
CA LEU A 34 -22.04 -12.98 -5.49
C LEU A 34 -20.60 -13.21 -5.95
N ALA A 35 -20.38 -14.21 -6.81
CA ALA A 35 -19.06 -14.51 -7.37
C ALA A 35 -18.51 -13.34 -8.20
N ASN A 36 -19.34 -12.74 -9.06
CA ASN A 36 -18.93 -11.59 -9.87
C ASN A 36 -18.60 -10.37 -8.99
N ARG A 37 -19.36 -10.16 -7.90
CA ARG A 37 -19.10 -9.05 -6.97
C ARG A 37 -17.79 -9.24 -6.21
N GLN A 38 -17.47 -10.47 -5.80
CA GLN A 38 -16.19 -10.78 -5.15
C GLN A 38 -15.02 -10.49 -6.10
N CYS A 39 -15.08 -10.98 -7.34
CA CYS A 39 -14.03 -10.76 -8.34
C CYS A 39 -13.81 -9.27 -8.64
N ALA A 40 -14.88 -8.47 -8.77
CA ALA A 40 -14.75 -7.03 -9.00
C ALA A 40 -14.07 -6.30 -7.82
N SER A 41 -14.33 -6.74 -6.59
CA SER A 41 -13.74 -6.12 -5.39
C SER A 41 -12.25 -6.44 -5.20
N THR A 42 -11.82 -7.66 -5.58
CA THR A 42 -10.41 -8.05 -5.44
C THR A 42 -9.54 -7.30 -6.44
N ILE A 43 -10.00 -7.15 -7.69
CA ILE A 43 -9.26 -6.41 -8.74
C ILE A 43 -9.04 -4.95 -8.32
N GLY A 44 -10.08 -4.27 -7.82
CA GLY A 44 -9.94 -2.89 -7.38
C GLY A 44 -9.00 -2.71 -6.19
N LEU A 45 -8.92 -3.71 -5.31
CA LEU A 45 -7.99 -3.71 -4.18
C LEU A 45 -6.55 -3.97 -4.64
N GLU A 46 -6.32 -4.92 -5.53
CA GLU A 46 -5.00 -5.23 -6.08
C GLU A 46 -4.42 -4.01 -6.80
N GLU A 47 -5.21 -3.35 -7.65
CA GLU A 47 -4.78 -2.15 -8.36
C GLU A 47 -4.48 -0.99 -7.39
N ALA A 48 -5.27 -0.84 -6.32
CA ALA A 48 -5.01 0.17 -5.30
C ALA A 48 -3.72 -0.12 -4.50
N ILE A 49 -3.42 -1.40 -4.23
CA ILE A 49 -2.18 -1.81 -3.56
C ILE A 49 -0.99 -1.58 -4.48
N GLU A 50 -1.07 -2.00 -5.74
CA GLU A 50 0.00 -1.84 -6.72
C GLU A 50 0.35 -0.35 -6.92
N ARG A 51 -0.67 0.52 -7.03
CA ARG A 51 -0.45 1.98 -7.11
C ARG A 51 0.16 2.57 -5.84
N ARG A 52 -0.11 2.00 -4.67
CA ARG A 52 0.55 2.43 -3.42
C ARG A 52 1.98 1.93 -3.37
N GLN A 53 2.22 0.69 -3.75
CA GLN A 53 3.55 0.08 -3.77
C GLN A 53 4.46 0.78 -4.77
N SER A 54 3.99 1.10 -5.98
CA SER A 54 4.78 1.85 -6.97
C SER A 54 5.15 3.24 -6.47
N ARG A 55 4.23 3.94 -5.78
CA ARG A 55 4.53 5.22 -5.14
C ARG A 55 5.51 5.09 -3.96
N GLN A 56 5.51 3.96 -3.26
CA GLN A 56 6.33 3.73 -2.08
C GLN A 56 7.70 3.10 -2.39
N ALA A 57 7.86 2.44 -3.53
CA ALA A 57 9.10 1.73 -3.90
C ALA A 57 10.32 2.65 -3.89
N GLY A 58 10.19 3.85 -4.47
CA GLY A 58 11.24 4.86 -4.42
C GLY A 58 11.43 5.51 -3.05
N SER A 59 10.36 5.67 -2.26
CA SER A 59 10.47 6.23 -0.91
C SER A 59 11.24 5.31 0.05
N LEU A 60 11.09 3.99 -0.06
CA LEU A 60 11.78 3.04 0.81
C LEU A 60 13.28 2.99 0.52
N SER A 61 13.65 3.02 -0.76
CA SER A 61 15.05 3.05 -1.18
C SER A 61 15.71 4.39 -0.82
N ALA A 62 15.00 5.51 -0.96
CA ALA A 62 15.44 6.81 -0.44
C ALA A 62 15.63 6.79 1.09
N LEU A 63 14.68 6.22 1.84
CA LEU A 63 14.75 6.13 3.29
C LEU A 63 15.93 5.25 3.73
N ALA A 64 16.17 4.12 3.04
CA ALA A 64 17.34 3.27 3.29
C ALA A 64 18.66 4.03 3.10
N LEU A 65 18.77 4.86 2.05
CA LEU A 65 19.91 5.77 1.88
C LEU A 65 20.01 6.78 3.02
N GLY A 66 18.88 7.36 3.45
CA GLY A 66 18.87 8.29 4.58
C GLY A 66 19.36 7.65 5.89
N VAL A 67 18.97 6.42 6.17
CA VAL A 67 19.50 5.66 7.32
C VAL A 67 20.99 5.39 7.16
N ALA A 68 21.43 4.95 5.97
CA ALA A 68 22.84 4.72 5.70
C ALA A 68 23.68 6.00 5.86
N LEU A 69 23.15 7.17 5.48
CA LEU A 69 23.80 8.46 5.71
C LEU A 69 24.00 8.71 7.21
N LEU A 70 23.01 8.45 8.05
CA LEU A 70 23.14 8.56 9.51
C LEU A 70 24.16 7.58 10.11
N GLU A 71 24.38 6.43 9.49
CA GLU A 71 25.44 5.49 9.90
C GLU A 71 26.83 6.03 9.56
N THR A 72 26.98 6.80 8.47
CA THR A 72 28.26 7.40 8.09
C THR A 72 28.64 8.62 8.93
N GLY A 73 27.65 9.32 9.51
CA GLY A 73 27.90 10.47 10.35
C GLY A 73 26.63 11.23 10.70
N THR A 74 26.78 12.28 11.50
CA THR A 74 25.70 13.22 11.83
C THR A 74 25.83 14.50 10.99
N PRO A 75 24.72 15.11 10.55
CA PRO A 75 24.77 16.35 9.79
C PRO A 75 25.43 17.49 10.61
N ASP A 76 26.13 18.39 9.91
CA ASP A 76 26.84 19.51 10.52
C ASP A 76 25.85 20.42 11.31
N PRO A 77 26.10 20.73 12.60
CA PRO A 77 25.28 21.64 13.40
C PRO A 77 25.04 23.00 12.74
N ALA A 78 25.92 23.47 11.87
CA ALA A 78 25.73 24.73 11.15
C ALA A 78 24.61 24.71 10.10
N LYS A 79 24.26 23.52 9.58
CA LYS A 79 23.24 23.32 8.55
C LYS A 79 21.87 22.94 9.11
N LEU A 80 21.80 22.67 10.41
CA LEU A 80 20.56 22.38 11.10
C LEU A 80 19.75 23.67 11.23
N SER A 81 18.50 23.61 10.78
CA SER A 81 17.57 24.73 10.76
C SER A 81 16.34 24.43 11.60
N GLY A 82 15.80 25.45 12.27
CA GLY A 82 14.58 25.35 13.07
C GLY A 82 14.78 24.79 14.48
N SER A 83 13.66 24.72 15.21
CA SER A 83 13.53 24.09 16.52
C SER A 83 12.22 23.28 16.48
N PRO A 84 12.25 21.94 16.36
CA PRO A 84 13.40 21.05 16.53
C PRO A 84 14.45 21.15 15.41
N PRO A 85 15.72 20.78 15.67
CA PRO A 85 16.80 20.80 14.70
C PRO A 85 16.44 19.92 13.50
N THR A 86 16.32 20.54 12.33
CA THR A 86 15.94 19.85 11.09
C THR A 86 17.00 20.06 10.02
N TYR A 87 17.45 18.95 9.43
CA TYR A 87 18.31 18.94 8.27
C TYR A 87 17.55 18.38 7.08
N LYS A 88 17.69 19.01 5.91
CA LYS A 88 17.10 18.53 4.67
C LYS A 88 18.17 18.40 3.60
N CYS A 89 18.11 17.32 2.83
CA CYS A 89 18.91 17.12 1.63
C CYS A 89 18.08 16.41 0.57
N PHE A 90 18.53 16.41 -0.68
CA PHE A 90 17.95 15.56 -1.70
C PHE A 90 18.91 14.46 -2.15
N VAL A 91 18.34 13.33 -2.54
CA VAL A 91 19.02 12.14 -3.03
C VAL A 91 18.36 11.69 -4.33
N GLU A 92 19.15 11.09 -5.21
CA GLU A 92 18.65 10.51 -6.45
C GLU A 92 18.60 8.99 -6.31
N VAL A 93 17.44 8.42 -6.57
CA VAL A 93 17.21 6.99 -6.44
C VAL A 93 16.79 6.41 -7.79
N ILE A 94 17.41 5.29 -8.16
CA ILE A 94 17.07 4.58 -9.39
C ILE A 94 15.91 3.63 -9.08
N VAL A 95 14.74 3.93 -9.64
CA VAL A 95 13.51 3.12 -9.53
C VAL A 95 13.10 2.71 -10.94
N ASP A 96 13.00 1.40 -11.20
CA ASP A 96 12.62 0.86 -12.51
C ASP A 96 13.44 1.40 -13.70
N GLY A 97 14.72 1.72 -13.46
CA GLY A 97 15.64 2.28 -14.46
C GLY A 97 15.52 3.79 -14.69
N ALA A 98 14.60 4.47 -14.00
CA ALA A 98 14.49 5.92 -14.00
C ALA A 98 15.11 6.52 -12.73
N VAL A 99 15.89 7.60 -12.90
CA VAL A 99 16.41 8.38 -11.78
C VAL A 99 15.29 9.28 -11.27
N THR A 100 14.88 9.07 -10.02
CA THR A 100 13.84 9.86 -9.35
C THR A 100 14.44 10.57 -8.14
N PRO A 101 14.35 11.91 -8.08
CA PRO A 101 14.83 12.67 -6.93
C PRO A 101 13.85 12.58 -5.76
N TYR A 102 14.39 12.43 -4.55
CA TYR A 102 13.67 12.40 -3.28
C TYR A 102 14.32 13.36 -2.29
N THR A 103 13.49 14.06 -1.52
CA THR A 103 13.91 14.90 -0.41
C THR A 103 13.90 14.09 0.87
N LEU A 104 15.04 14.03 1.55
CA LEU A 104 15.21 13.46 2.87
C LEU A 104 15.13 14.56 3.91
N THR A 105 14.32 14.33 4.94
CA THR A 105 14.23 15.22 6.11
C THR A 105 14.65 14.44 7.34
N PHE A 106 15.64 14.99 8.04
CA PHE A 106 16.19 14.48 9.29
C PHE A 106 15.78 15.42 10.42
N VAL A 107 15.08 14.89 11.41
CA VAL A 107 14.64 15.65 12.58
C VAL A 107 15.26 15.04 13.83
N GLU A 108 15.98 15.85 14.60
CA GLU A 108 16.51 15.41 15.89
C GLU A 108 15.38 15.41 16.94
N LEU A 109 15.10 14.24 17.52
CA LEU A 109 13.94 14.04 18.41
C LEU A 109 14.23 14.48 19.85
N ASP A 110 15.47 14.35 20.32
CA ASP A 110 15.87 14.62 21.71
C ASP A 110 17.19 15.41 21.79
N PRO A 111 17.22 16.68 21.34
CA PRO A 111 18.46 17.49 21.38
C PRO A 111 18.92 17.84 22.81
N SER A 112 18.05 17.68 23.81
CA SER A 112 18.30 18.09 25.20
C SER A 112 18.79 16.96 26.11
N VAL A 113 18.76 15.71 25.65
CA VAL A 113 19.12 14.54 26.46
C VAL A 113 20.60 14.21 26.22
N SER A 114 21.48 14.84 27.00
CA SER A 114 22.90 14.45 27.10
C SER A 114 23.03 13.11 27.84
N SER A 115 22.59 12.03 27.20
CA SER A 115 22.90 10.68 27.65
C SER A 115 24.37 10.39 27.33
N SER A 116 25.07 9.69 28.23
CA SER A 116 26.42 9.18 27.99
C SER A 116 26.32 7.66 27.83
N PRO A 117 26.66 7.10 26.66
CA PRO A 117 27.15 7.77 25.44
C PRO A 117 26.04 8.57 24.72
N PRO A 118 26.38 9.60 23.92
CA PRO A 118 25.41 10.43 23.21
C PRO A 118 24.71 9.60 22.13
N THR A 119 23.51 9.12 22.44
CA THR A 119 22.59 8.54 21.45
C THR A 119 21.70 9.65 20.92
N SER A 120 22.16 10.39 19.90
CA SER A 120 21.27 11.28 19.16
C SER A 120 20.22 10.45 18.42
N ARG A 121 18.95 10.71 18.73
CA ARG A 121 17.82 10.05 18.08
C ARG A 121 17.32 10.91 16.92
N TRP A 122 17.34 10.32 15.74
CA TRP A 122 16.91 10.97 14.51
C TRP A 122 15.65 10.30 13.97
N SER A 123 14.71 11.12 13.52
CA SER A 123 13.61 10.71 12.67
C SER A 123 14.00 11.01 11.22
N VAL A 124 13.84 10.03 10.33
CA VAL A 124 14.09 10.19 8.90
C VAL A 124 12.78 10.02 8.14
N SER A 125 12.46 10.97 7.27
CA SER A 125 11.37 10.86 6.31
C SER A 125 11.86 11.13 4.90
N ALA A 126 11.24 10.48 3.92
CA ALA A 126 11.51 10.66 2.50
C ALA A 126 10.21 11.09 1.80
N ALA A 127 10.29 12.16 1.02
CA ALA A 127 9.21 12.64 0.17
C ALA A 127 9.73 12.81 -1.28
N PRO A 128 8.88 12.69 -2.31
CA PRO A 128 9.27 13.06 -3.66
C PRO A 128 9.79 14.50 -3.68
N TYR A 129 10.86 14.76 -4.41
CA TYR A 129 11.42 16.11 -4.53
C TYR A 129 10.42 17.05 -5.21
N ASP A 130 10.15 18.18 -4.58
CA ASP A 130 9.30 19.24 -5.14
C ASP A 130 10.14 20.49 -5.40
N ALA A 131 10.34 20.83 -6.68
CA ALA A 131 11.19 21.97 -7.06
C ALA A 131 10.69 23.33 -6.55
N GLU A 132 9.41 23.45 -6.18
CA GLU A 132 8.86 24.70 -5.62
C GLU A 132 9.07 24.78 -4.10
N GLU A 133 8.91 23.66 -3.37
CA GLU A 133 9.05 23.61 -1.91
C GLU A 133 10.50 23.41 -1.45
N ASP A 134 11.32 22.72 -2.26
CA ASP A 134 12.67 22.28 -1.92
C ASP A 134 13.76 23.17 -2.54
N ILE A 135 13.44 24.44 -2.78
CA ILE A 135 14.39 25.42 -3.32
C ILE A 135 15.52 25.64 -2.32
N GLY A 136 16.76 25.41 -2.76
CA GLY A 136 17.97 25.63 -1.95
C GLY A 136 18.35 24.46 -1.02
N ILE A 137 17.71 23.30 -1.18
CA ILE A 137 18.13 22.07 -0.50
C ILE A 137 19.41 21.52 -1.15
N GLU A 138 20.36 21.10 -0.32
CA GLU A 138 21.65 20.54 -0.78
C GLU A 138 21.49 19.13 -1.36
N GLY A 139 22.16 18.86 -2.49
CA GLY A 139 22.25 17.52 -3.07
C GLY A 139 22.75 17.48 -4.52
N PRO A 140 22.83 16.29 -5.13
CA PRO A 140 22.52 14.99 -4.52
C PRO A 140 23.62 14.56 -3.53
N ILE A 141 23.23 14.17 -2.32
CA ILE A 141 24.18 13.76 -1.27
C ILE A 141 24.33 12.24 -1.26
N THR A 142 25.58 11.76 -1.20
CA THR A 142 25.92 10.33 -1.06
C THR A 142 26.69 10.01 0.22
N SER A 143 27.19 11.03 0.92
CA SER A 143 27.86 10.94 2.22
C SER A 143 27.78 12.30 2.94
N PHE A 144 27.81 12.29 4.28
CA PHE A 144 27.97 13.51 5.08
C PHE A 144 29.41 14.01 5.14
#